data_AF-A0A811S9C9-F1
#
_entry.id   AF-A0A811S9C9-F1
#
_cell.length_a   1.000
_cell.length_b   1.000
_cell.length_c   1.000
_cell.angle_alpha   90.00
_cell.angle_beta   90.00
_cell.angle_gamma   90.00
#
_symmetry.space_group_name_H-M   'P 1'
#
loop_
_entity.id
_entity.type
_entity.pdbx_description
1 polymer ?
#
loop_
_entity_poly.entity_id
_entity_poly.type
_entity_poly.pdbx_seq_one_letter_code
_entity_poly.pdbx_strand_id
1 'polypeptide(L)' 'MEGESSTCTYDQLESIILNGSSGPCSLPLEYLRRITNNFSDERLLGEGAFGKVYK' A
#
# COMPACT_ATOMS: atom_id res chain seq x y z
N MET A 1 -22.33 -3.40 -16.87
CA MET A 1 -21.24 -2.86 -17.71
C MET A 1 -19.97 -3.13 -16.95
N GLU A 2 -19.47 -4.36 -17.11
CA GLU A 2 -18.39 -4.95 -16.33
C GLU A 2 -17.08 -4.34 -16.85
N GLY A 3 -16.69 -3.21 -16.25
CA GLY A 3 -15.41 -2.57 -16.51
C GLY A 3 -14.33 -3.33 -15.74
N GLU A 4 -13.94 -4.51 -16.23
CA GLU A 4 -12.67 -5.15 -15.84
C GLU A 4 -11.53 -4.33 -16.45
N SER A 5 -11.32 -3.12 -15.93
CA SER A 5 -10.13 -2.34 -16.17
C SER A 5 -9.03 -2.97 -15.34
N SER A 6 -8.37 -3.94 -15.95
CA SER A 6 -7.01 -4.39 -15.66
C SER A 6 -6.62 -4.17 -14.20
N THR A 7 -7.02 -5.10 -13.32
CA THR A 7 -6.30 -5.36 -12.08
C THR A 7 -4.87 -5.71 -12.49
N CYS A 8 -4.03 -4.70 -12.73
CA CYS A 8 -2.58 -4.86 -12.63
C CYS A 8 -2.39 -5.34 -11.21
N THR A 9 -2.25 -6.66 -11.05
CA THR A 9 -2.80 -7.34 -9.89
C THR A 9 -2.04 -6.85 -8.68
N TYR A 10 -2.75 -6.20 -7.77
CA TYR A 10 -2.18 -5.73 -6.52
C TYR A 10 -1.56 -6.88 -5.69
N ASP A 11 -1.90 -8.13 -6.04
CA ASP A 11 -1.28 -9.38 -5.58
C ASP A 11 0.24 -9.45 -5.91
N GLN A 12 0.65 -8.88 -7.05
CA GLN A 12 2.06 -8.74 -7.41
C GLN A 12 2.77 -7.72 -6.49
N LEU A 13 2.09 -6.64 -6.10
CA LEU A 13 2.64 -5.65 -5.18
C LEU A 13 2.75 -6.20 -3.74
N GLU A 14 1.78 -7.03 -3.34
CA GLU A 14 1.81 -7.70 -2.04
C GLU A 14 3.04 -8.63 -1.92
N SER A 15 3.38 -9.34 -3.00
CA SER A 15 4.60 -10.16 -3.06
C SER A 15 5.88 -9.33 -2.92
N ILE A 16 5.92 -8.12 -3.46
CA ILE A 16 7.07 -7.20 -3.37
C ILE A 16 7.27 -6.69 -1.93
N ILE A 17 6.17 -6.35 -1.24
CA ILE A 17 6.22 -5.77 0.11
C ILE A 17 6.42 -6.84 1.18
N LEU A 18 5.70 -7.96 1.10
CA LEU A 18 5.74 -8.99 2.13
C LEU A 18 6.99 -9.87 2.07
N ASN A 19 7.59 -10.03 0.88
CA ASN A 19 8.74 -10.92 0.71
C ASN A 19 10.11 -10.24 0.96
N GLY A 20 10.15 -8.95 1.31
CA GLY A 20 11.33 -8.25 1.85
C GLY A 20 12.62 -8.24 1.00
N SER A 21 12.59 -8.79 -0.21
CA SER A 21 13.78 -9.04 -1.06
C SER A 21 13.90 -8.07 -2.24
N SER A 22 12.92 -7.19 -2.41
CA SER A 22 12.92 -6.22 -3.51
C SER A 22 13.51 -4.90 -3.05
N GLY A 23 14.42 -4.33 -3.86
CA GLY A 23 14.91 -2.96 -3.66
C GLY A 23 13.79 -1.92 -3.74
N PRO A 24 14.12 -0.63 -3.57
CA PRO A 24 13.14 0.46 -3.64
C PRO A 24 12.31 0.36 -4.92
N CYS A 25 10.99 0.33 -4.79
CA CYS A 25 10.07 0.24 -5.90
C CYS A 25 9.00 1.34 -5.81
N SER A 26 8.52 1.79 -6.97
CA SER A 26 7.44 2.78 -7.03
C SER A 26 6.10 2.09 -6.76
N LEU A 27 5.39 2.54 -5.71
CA LEU A 27 4.05 2.07 -5.37
C LEU A 27 3.01 3.12 -5.77
N PRO A 28 1.93 2.73 -6.47
CA PRO A 28 0.82 3.64 -6.75
C PRO A 28 0.16 4.15 -5.46
N LEU A 29 -0.19 5.43 -5.41
CA LEU A 29 -0.88 6.03 -4.25
C LEU A 29 -2.22 5.32 -3.97
N GLU A 30 -2.94 4.88 -5.00
CA GLU A 30 -4.20 4.16 -4.83
C GLU A 30 -4.02 2.84 -4.06
N TYR A 31 -2.91 2.14 -4.32
CA TYR A 31 -2.56 0.94 -3.58
C TYR A 31 -2.30 1.26 -2.10
N LEU A 32 -1.50 2.31 -1.83
CA LEU A 32 -1.20 2.77 -0.47
C LEU A 32 -2.48 3.14 0.29
N ARG A 33 -3.40 3.88 -0.36
CA ARG A 33 -4.72 4.20 0.19
C ARG A 33 -5.49 2.93 0.51
N ARG A 34 -5.46 1.91 -0.35
CA ARG A 34 -6.19 0.67 -0.08
C ARG A 34 -5.66 -0.09 1.14
N ILE A 35 -4.34 -0.30 1.22
CA ILE A 35 -3.74 -1.10 2.32
C ILE A 35 -3.82 -0.38 3.68
N THR A 36 -3.79 0.95 3.67
CA THR A 36 -3.89 1.79 4.88
C THR A 36 -5.33 2.17 5.26
N ASN A 37 -6.34 1.65 4.57
CA ASN A 37 -7.74 2.08 4.72
C ASN A 37 -7.88 3.62 4.62
N ASN A 38 -7.40 4.17 3.52
CA ASN A 38 -7.32 5.60 3.22
C ASN A 38 -6.60 6.40 4.32
N PHE A 39 -5.47 5.88 4.83
CA PHE A 39 -4.69 6.46 5.93
C PHE A 39 -5.51 6.67 7.22
N SER A 40 -6.43 5.74 7.50
CA SER A 40 -7.25 5.74 8.72
C SER A 40 -6.39 5.63 9.98
N ASP A 41 -6.79 6.33 11.05
CA ASP A 41 -6.15 6.25 12.35
C ASP A 41 -6.20 4.84 12.96
N GLU A 42 -7.15 4.00 12.54
CA GLU A 42 -7.21 2.57 12.92
C GLU A 42 -5.98 1.78 12.46
N ARG A 43 -5.29 2.26 11.42
CA ARG A 43 -4.09 1.65 10.84
C ARG A 43 -2.82 2.37 11.29
N LEU A 44 -2.91 3.45 12.06
CA LEU A 44 -1.76 4.20 12.56
C LEU A 44 -0.99 3.37 13.60
N LEU A 45 0.29 3.14 13.33
CA LEU A 45 1.22 2.49 14.25
C LEU A 45 1.92 3.50 15.17
N GLY A 46 2.14 4.72 14.67
CA GLY A 46 2.74 5.81 15.44
C GLY A 46 2.99 7.07 14.62
N GLU A 47 3.28 8.15 15.32
CA GLU A 47 3.63 9.46 14.76
C GLU A 47 4.87 10.00 15.46
N GLY A 48 5.78 10.57 14.70
CA GLY A 48 6.97 11.24 15.23
C GLY A 48 7.38 12.41 14.35
N ALA A 49 8.55 12.98 14.62
CA ALA A 49 9.06 14.17 13.91
C ALA A 49 9.20 13.97 12.38
N PHE A 50 9.25 12.72 11.91
CA PHE A 50 9.41 12.36 10.49
C PHE A 50 8.08 11.97 9.80
N GLY A 51 6.97 11.98 10.53
CA GLY A 51 5.64 11.68 10.00
C GLY A 51 4.96 10.49 10.67
N LYS A 52 3.88 10.03 10.01
CA LYS A 52 3.01 8.94 10.46
C LYS A 52 3.41 7.62 9.81
N VAL A 53 3.34 6.55 10.59
CA VAL A 53 3.61 5.17 10.14
C VAL A 53 2.32 4.38 10.22
N TYR A 54 1.93 3.72 9.12
CA TYR A 54 0.72 2.92 9.02
C TYR A 54 1.06 1.44 8.80
N LYS A 55 0.16 0.55 9.24
CA LYS A 55 0.22 -0.90 9.01
C LYS A 55 0.02 -1.27 7.54
#